data_AF-A0A7D5KJI4-F1
#
_entry.id   AF-A0A7D5KJI4-F1
#
_cell.length_a   1.000
_cell.length_b   1.000
_cell.length_c   1.000
_cell.angle_alpha   90.00
_cell.angle_beta   90.00
_cell.angle_gamma   90.00
#
_symmetry.space_group_name_H-M   'P 1'
#
loop_
_entity.id
_entity.type
_entity.pdbx_description
1 polymer ?
#
loop_
_entity_poly.entity_id
_entity_poly.type
_entity_poly.pdbx_seq_one_letter_code
_entity_poly.pdbx_strand_id
1 'polypeptide(L)'
;MTDTDGWFADAERDDSDAMAAGIREGNSDEPRNWPALALEAGFASDEDDYYDALREATTAATRTAVAEREQADDRQLVHAVRAMDDCNRTANELAERLAEWAGTVDPEAGTGVEYARAVASGESGDALTEPAIRSLAERIADLADEADDLRAFVERRTPAIAPNLCALGDPVLAARLISLAGGLEELAKKPSGTIQVLGAEDALFAHLRGHAPSPKHGIIYTHDAVRGTHPDDRGSAARAVAGKLAIAARVDYYSGESKPELEAELAERIETIQARTAEKESDDDAAPDGGVDHE
;
A
#
# COMPACT_ATOMS: atom_id res chain seq x y z
N MET A 1 -8.05 11.30 -50.88
CA MET A 1 -7.68 10.81 -49.55
C MET A 1 -8.97 10.75 -48.77
N THR A 2 -9.44 9.53 -48.54
CA THR A 2 -10.57 9.25 -47.66
C THR A 2 -10.14 9.65 -46.26
N ASP A 3 -10.80 10.67 -45.72
CA ASP A 3 -10.56 11.18 -44.37
C ASP A 3 -11.16 10.16 -43.40
N THR A 4 -10.36 9.15 -43.04
CA THR A 4 -10.75 8.10 -42.09
C THR A 4 -10.09 8.40 -40.76
N ASP A 5 -10.85 8.24 -39.69
CA ASP A 5 -10.45 8.33 -38.29
C ASP A 5 -10.13 6.93 -37.71
N GLY A 6 -9.96 5.93 -38.59
CA GLY A 6 -9.60 4.58 -38.18
C GLY A 6 -8.23 4.56 -37.52
N TRP A 7 -8.01 3.57 -36.65
CA TRP A 7 -6.70 3.35 -35.98
C TRP A 7 -5.51 3.19 -36.94
N PHE A 8 -5.78 2.94 -38.23
CA PHE A 8 -4.82 2.79 -39.31
C PHE A 8 -4.63 4.05 -40.18
N ALA A 9 -5.38 5.14 -39.92
CA ALA A 9 -5.45 6.31 -40.78
C ALA A 9 -4.11 7.04 -40.95
N ASP A 10 -3.40 7.19 -39.83
CA ASP A 10 -2.12 7.91 -39.74
C ASP A 10 -0.94 6.97 -39.46
N ALA A 11 -1.13 5.66 -39.65
CA ALA A 11 -0.11 4.65 -39.36
C ALA A 11 0.34 3.94 -40.64
N GLU A 12 1.66 3.86 -40.84
CA GLU A 12 2.23 2.98 -41.86
C GLU A 12 2.12 1.52 -41.41
N ARG A 13 1.90 0.59 -42.36
CA ARG A 13 1.69 -0.84 -42.07
C ARG A 13 2.85 -1.49 -41.31
N ASP A 14 4.08 -1.01 -41.54
CA ASP A 14 5.30 -1.53 -40.91
C ASP A 14 5.64 -0.82 -39.59
N ASP A 15 4.86 0.19 -39.19
CA ASP A 15 5.06 0.93 -37.94
C ASP A 15 4.10 0.41 -36.86
N SER A 16 4.54 -0.62 -36.14
CA SER A 16 3.77 -1.22 -35.06
C SER A 16 3.46 -0.25 -33.92
N ASP A 17 4.33 0.74 -33.70
CA ASP A 17 4.18 1.70 -32.61
C ASP A 17 3.13 2.77 -32.97
N ALA A 18 3.14 3.27 -34.21
CA ALA A 18 2.10 4.16 -34.71
C ALA A 18 0.73 3.49 -34.75
N MET A 19 0.65 2.23 -35.22
CA MET A 19 -0.59 1.46 -35.19
C MET A 19 -1.10 1.23 -33.76
N ALA A 20 -0.20 0.93 -32.82
CA ALA A 20 -0.55 0.79 -31.41
C ALA A 20 -1.05 2.10 -30.80
N ALA A 21 -0.42 3.23 -31.13
CA ALA A 21 -0.86 4.56 -30.70
C ALA A 21 -2.26 4.87 -31.24
N GLY A 22 -2.54 4.58 -32.51
CA GLY A 22 -3.86 4.71 -33.12
C GLY A 22 -4.94 3.90 -32.39
N ILE A 23 -4.61 2.71 -31.89
CA ILE A 23 -5.53 1.89 -31.07
C ILE A 23 -5.76 2.47 -29.66
N ARG A 24 -4.73 3.06 -29.03
CA ARG A 24 -4.83 3.58 -27.64
C ARG A 24 -5.47 4.96 -27.55
N GLU A 25 -5.11 5.84 -28.49
CA GLU A 25 -5.40 7.28 -28.43
C GLU A 25 -6.48 7.69 -29.42
N GLY A 26 -6.65 6.91 -30.50
CA GLY A 26 -7.69 7.09 -31.48
C GLY A 26 -9.08 6.88 -30.88
N ASN A 27 -10.05 7.64 -31.39
CA ASN A 27 -11.46 7.50 -31.07
C ASN A 27 -12.29 7.74 -32.33
N SER A 28 -13.50 7.21 -32.33
CA SER A 28 -14.50 7.51 -33.35
C SER A 28 -15.86 7.66 -32.69
N ASP A 29 -16.63 8.64 -33.13
CA ASP A 29 -17.92 8.99 -32.57
C ASP A 29 -18.99 7.92 -32.85
N GLU A 30 -18.81 7.10 -33.88
CA GLU A 30 -19.78 6.09 -34.31
C GLU A 30 -19.10 4.80 -34.80
N PRO A 31 -19.69 3.62 -34.59
CA PRO A 31 -19.18 2.38 -35.19
C PRO A 31 -19.21 2.44 -36.73
N ARG A 32 -18.08 2.17 -37.38
CA ARG A 32 -17.96 2.12 -38.84
C ARG A 32 -17.53 0.73 -39.33
N ASN A 33 -17.68 0.49 -40.63
CA ASN A 33 -17.13 -0.70 -41.27
C ASN A 33 -15.62 -0.52 -41.51
N TRP A 34 -14.84 -0.62 -40.43
CA TRP A 34 -13.39 -0.41 -40.45
C TRP A 34 -12.62 -1.30 -41.43
N PRO A 35 -12.93 -2.61 -41.58
CA PRO A 35 -12.30 -3.42 -42.61
C PRO A 35 -12.51 -2.82 -44.01
N ALA A 36 -13.75 -2.52 -44.40
CA ALA A 36 -14.03 -1.96 -45.72
C ALA A 36 -13.30 -0.62 -45.96
N LEU A 37 -13.29 0.27 -44.96
CA LEU A 37 -12.58 1.55 -45.03
C LEU A 37 -11.06 1.37 -45.13
N ALA A 38 -10.50 0.36 -44.46
CA ALA A 38 -9.07 0.04 -44.55
C ALA A 38 -8.68 -0.47 -45.94
N LEU A 39 -9.53 -1.30 -46.56
CA LEU A 39 -9.34 -1.75 -47.93
C LEU A 39 -9.46 -0.59 -48.93
N GLU A 40 -10.47 0.27 -48.76
CA GLU A 40 -10.67 1.47 -49.59
C GLU A 40 -9.50 2.46 -49.48
N ALA A 41 -8.91 2.59 -48.29
CA ALA A 41 -7.72 3.39 -48.05
C ALA A 41 -6.42 2.75 -48.56
N GLY A 42 -6.45 1.48 -48.97
CA GLY A 42 -5.28 0.72 -49.40
C GLY A 42 -4.35 0.32 -48.26
N PHE A 43 -4.83 0.35 -47.01
CA PHE A 43 -4.08 -0.08 -45.84
C PHE A 43 -3.95 -1.60 -45.76
N ALA A 44 -5.01 -2.34 -46.13
CA ALA A 44 -5.05 -3.79 -46.15
C ALA A 44 -5.43 -4.33 -47.53
N SER A 45 -4.87 -5.48 -47.93
CA SER A 45 -5.17 -6.11 -49.22
C SER A 45 -6.51 -6.83 -49.27
N ASP A 46 -6.94 -7.36 -48.13
CA ASP A 46 -8.19 -8.06 -47.92
C ASP A 46 -8.59 -8.01 -46.43
N GLU A 47 -9.74 -8.59 -46.10
CA GLU A 47 -10.27 -8.58 -44.74
C GLU A 47 -9.41 -9.40 -43.76
N ASP A 48 -8.76 -10.48 -44.23
CA ASP A 48 -7.88 -11.29 -43.39
C ASP A 48 -6.61 -10.52 -43.02
N ASP A 49 -5.97 -9.85 -43.99
CA ASP A 49 -4.82 -8.96 -43.78
C ASP A 49 -5.18 -7.81 -42.82
N TYR A 50 -6.37 -7.22 -42.94
CA TYR A 50 -6.86 -6.22 -41.99
C TYR A 50 -6.92 -6.76 -40.55
N TYR A 51 -7.49 -7.96 -40.36
CA TYR A 51 -7.63 -8.53 -39.02
C TYR A 51 -6.29 -8.99 -38.43
N ASP A 52 -5.35 -9.43 -39.26
CA ASP A 52 -3.97 -9.70 -38.84
C ASP A 52 -3.27 -8.41 -38.39
N ALA A 53 -3.45 -7.32 -39.14
CA ALA A 53 -2.99 -5.97 -38.77
C ALA A 53 -3.55 -5.54 -37.42
N LEU A 54 -4.86 -5.63 -37.27
CA LEU A 54 -5.56 -5.24 -36.06
C LEU A 54 -5.09 -6.05 -34.86
N ARG A 55 -4.89 -7.36 -35.03
CA ARG A 55 -4.38 -8.23 -33.98
C ARG A 55 -2.97 -7.84 -33.56
N GLU A 56 -2.09 -7.53 -34.50
CA GLU A 56 -0.74 -7.06 -34.20
C GLU A 56 -0.75 -5.73 -33.45
N ALA A 57 -1.46 -4.74 -33.97
CA ALA A 57 -1.60 -3.41 -33.38
C ALA A 57 -2.19 -3.47 -31.96
N THR A 58 -3.27 -4.24 -31.75
CA THR A 58 -3.89 -4.40 -30.43
C THR A 58 -2.98 -5.16 -29.45
N THR A 59 -2.21 -6.14 -29.93
CA THR A 59 -1.22 -6.84 -29.09
C THR A 59 -0.09 -5.90 -28.68
N ALA A 60 0.43 -5.10 -29.61
CA ALA A 60 1.46 -4.10 -29.34
C ALA A 60 0.95 -3.03 -28.35
N ALA A 61 -0.24 -2.46 -28.61
CA ALA A 61 -0.89 -1.50 -27.72
C ALA A 61 -1.09 -2.06 -26.29
N THR A 62 -1.53 -3.32 -26.18
CA THR A 62 -1.69 -3.99 -24.88
C THR A 62 -0.36 -4.15 -24.17
N ARG A 63 0.70 -4.57 -24.86
CA ARG A 63 2.04 -4.71 -24.26
C ARG A 63 2.56 -3.38 -23.74
N THR A 64 2.40 -2.30 -24.52
CA THR A 64 2.81 -0.95 -24.12
C THR A 64 2.02 -0.48 -22.91
N ALA A 65 0.68 -0.61 -22.92
CA ALA A 65 -0.16 -0.22 -21.79
C ALA A 65 0.17 -1.01 -20.50
N VAL A 66 0.48 -2.31 -20.62
CA VAL A 66 0.93 -3.13 -19.48
C VAL A 66 2.30 -2.66 -18.97
N ALA A 67 3.25 -2.40 -19.87
CA ALA A 67 4.59 -1.94 -19.49
C ALA A 67 4.55 -0.58 -18.78
N GLU A 68 3.79 0.38 -19.31
CA GLU A 68 3.58 1.70 -18.68
C GLU A 68 2.96 1.55 -17.29
N ARG A 69 1.94 0.69 -17.15
CA ARG A 69 1.30 0.47 -15.85
C ARG A 69 2.23 -0.19 -14.84
N GLU A 70 3.02 -1.20 -15.22
CA GLU A 70 3.98 -1.85 -14.31
C GLU A 70 5.16 -0.95 -13.93
N GLN A 71 5.52 -0.01 -14.80
CA GLN A 71 6.58 0.99 -14.53
C GLN A 71 6.08 2.18 -13.70
N ALA A 72 4.77 2.29 -13.45
CA ALA A 72 4.23 3.37 -12.64
C ALA A 72 4.87 3.40 -11.24
N ASP A 73 5.15 4.60 -10.74
CA ASP A 73 5.87 4.80 -9.49
C ASP A 73 5.17 4.15 -8.28
N ASP A 74 3.84 4.15 -8.27
CA ASP A 74 3.03 3.52 -7.22
C ASP A 74 3.09 1.98 -7.27
N ARG A 75 3.31 1.39 -8.44
CA ARG A 75 3.56 -0.06 -8.60
C ARG A 75 4.90 -0.47 -8.04
N GLN A 76 5.95 0.30 -8.32
CA GLN A 76 7.27 0.04 -7.73
C GLN A 76 7.22 0.18 -6.20
N LEU A 77 6.43 1.13 -5.69
CA LEU A 77 6.19 1.28 -4.26
C LEU A 77 5.50 0.05 -3.63
N VAL A 78 4.48 -0.50 -4.30
CA VAL A 78 3.79 -1.74 -3.87
C VAL A 78 4.78 -2.90 -3.74
N HIS A 79 5.69 -3.06 -4.71
CA HIS A 79 6.71 -4.11 -4.67
C HIS A 79 7.69 -3.91 -3.51
N ALA A 80 8.18 -2.68 -3.30
CA ALA A 80 9.11 -2.36 -2.21
C ALA A 80 8.50 -2.63 -0.83
N VAL A 81 7.24 -2.25 -0.60
CA VAL A 81 6.56 -2.49 0.68
C VAL A 81 6.39 -3.99 0.96
N ARG A 82 6.01 -4.78 -0.05
CA ARG A 82 5.84 -6.23 0.13
C ARG A 82 7.17 -6.92 0.39
N ALA A 83 8.21 -6.55 -0.34
CA ALA A 83 9.56 -7.05 -0.10
C ALA A 83 10.06 -6.68 1.31
N MET A 84 9.83 -5.45 1.75
CA MET A 84 10.18 -4.99 3.10
C MET A 84 9.48 -5.82 4.18
N ASP A 85 8.19 -6.12 4.00
CA ASP A 85 7.41 -6.95 4.93
C ASP A 85 7.90 -8.40 4.95
N ASP A 86 8.21 -8.97 3.79
CA ASP A 86 8.72 -10.35 3.69
C ASP A 86 10.12 -10.50 4.29
N CYS A 87 11.00 -9.52 4.08
CA CYS A 87 12.33 -9.48 4.70
C CYS A 87 12.22 -9.40 6.23
N ASN A 88 11.41 -8.47 6.74
CA ASN A 88 11.16 -8.33 8.19
C ASN A 88 10.60 -9.62 8.79
N ARG A 89 9.58 -10.21 8.16
CA ARG A 89 8.94 -11.43 8.65
C ARG A 89 9.94 -12.59 8.69
N THR A 90 10.69 -12.79 7.60
CA THR A 90 11.66 -13.88 7.48
C THR A 90 12.82 -13.69 8.46
N ALA A 91 13.33 -12.47 8.62
CA ALA A 91 14.36 -12.16 9.62
C ALA A 91 13.90 -12.52 11.04
N ASN A 92 12.67 -12.15 11.41
CA ASN A 92 12.12 -12.47 12.73
C ASN A 92 11.89 -13.97 12.93
N GLU A 93 11.29 -14.66 11.96
CA GLU A 93 11.08 -16.12 12.02
C GLU A 93 12.41 -16.88 12.17
N LEU A 94 13.45 -16.46 11.42
CA LEU A 94 14.78 -17.06 11.51
C LEU A 94 15.49 -16.69 12.81
N ALA A 95 15.30 -15.48 13.33
CA ALA A 95 15.86 -15.06 14.62
C ALA A 95 15.32 -15.88 15.79
N GLU A 96 14.05 -16.29 15.76
CA GLU A 96 13.50 -17.24 16.73
C GLU A 96 14.21 -18.60 16.65
N ARG A 97 14.49 -19.11 15.44
CA ARG A 97 15.23 -20.38 15.26
C ARG A 97 16.69 -20.27 15.67
N LEU A 98 17.32 -19.14 15.42
CA LEU A 98 18.68 -18.86 15.88
C LEU A 98 18.72 -18.90 17.40
N ALA A 99 17.78 -18.25 18.09
CA ALA A 99 17.74 -18.23 19.55
C ALA A 99 17.58 -19.64 20.15
N GLU A 100 16.66 -20.45 19.61
CA GLU A 100 16.48 -21.84 20.04
C GLU A 100 17.77 -22.67 19.85
N TRP A 101 18.43 -22.53 18.70
CA TRP A 101 19.63 -23.31 18.41
C TRP A 101 20.84 -22.83 19.22
N ALA A 102 21.08 -21.52 19.28
CA ALA A 102 22.14 -20.93 20.07
C ALA A 102 21.98 -21.30 21.55
N GLY A 103 20.76 -21.34 22.08
CA GLY A 103 20.44 -21.78 23.43
C GLY A 103 20.89 -23.21 23.78
N THR A 104 21.11 -24.08 22.78
CA THR A 104 21.64 -25.43 23.02
C THR A 104 23.15 -25.47 23.28
N VAL A 105 23.85 -24.40 22.87
CA VAL A 105 25.31 -24.27 22.97
C VAL A 105 25.69 -23.25 24.05
N ASP A 106 24.91 -22.17 24.14
CA ASP A 106 25.07 -21.08 25.10
C ASP A 106 23.75 -20.87 25.86
N PRO A 107 23.65 -21.26 27.14
CA PRO A 107 22.45 -21.04 27.96
C PRO A 107 22.06 -19.57 28.15
N GLU A 108 22.99 -18.63 27.92
CA GLU A 108 22.76 -17.18 28.00
C GLU A 108 22.44 -16.55 26.63
N ALA A 109 22.14 -17.37 25.61
CA ALA A 109 21.77 -16.89 24.28
C ALA A 109 20.58 -15.92 24.32
N GLY A 110 20.73 -14.80 23.60
CA GLY A 110 19.68 -13.80 23.44
C GLY A 110 18.62 -14.20 22.41
N THR A 111 17.72 -13.26 22.10
CA THR A 111 16.62 -13.45 21.15
C THR A 111 16.49 -12.28 20.19
N GLY A 112 15.80 -12.52 19.07
CA GLY A 112 15.48 -11.48 18.09
C GLY A 112 16.65 -11.08 17.18
N VAL A 113 16.36 -10.12 16.29
CA VAL A 113 17.28 -9.66 15.24
C VAL A 113 18.53 -9.01 15.82
N GLU A 114 18.41 -8.24 16.92
CA GLU A 114 19.56 -7.59 17.56
C GLU A 114 20.56 -8.61 18.11
N TYR A 115 20.08 -9.73 18.65
CA TYR A 115 20.96 -10.82 19.03
C TYR A 115 21.64 -11.43 17.81
N ALA A 116 20.91 -11.66 16.71
CA ALA A 116 21.52 -12.15 15.47
C ALA A 116 22.62 -11.21 14.94
N ARG A 117 22.39 -9.88 14.98
CA ARG A 117 23.40 -8.87 14.63
C ARG A 117 24.64 -8.98 15.52
N ALA A 118 24.47 -9.14 16.84
CA ALA A 118 25.58 -9.31 17.78
C ALA A 118 26.36 -10.63 17.57
N VAL A 119 25.69 -11.70 17.14
CA VAL A 119 26.34 -12.99 16.81
C VAL A 119 27.12 -12.86 15.50
N ALA A 120 26.54 -12.19 14.50
CA ALA A 120 27.18 -11.94 13.20
C ALA A 120 28.42 -11.04 13.33
N SER A 121 28.38 -10.00 14.18
CA SER A 121 29.50 -9.10 14.43
C SER A 121 30.61 -9.71 15.30
N GLY A 122 30.37 -10.88 15.91
CA GLY A 122 31.31 -11.54 16.82
C GLY A 122 31.37 -10.91 18.22
N GLU A 123 30.40 -10.08 18.57
CA GLU A 123 30.25 -9.50 19.92
C GLU A 123 29.65 -10.51 20.91
N SER A 124 29.12 -11.61 20.41
CA SER A 124 28.61 -12.72 21.22
C SER A 124 29.75 -13.65 21.65
N GLY A 125 29.74 -14.10 22.90
CA GLY A 125 30.87 -14.78 23.55
C GLY A 125 31.43 -16.02 22.82
N ASP A 126 32.60 -16.48 23.26
CA ASP A 126 33.41 -17.56 22.66
C ASP A 126 32.66 -18.89 22.42
N ALA A 127 31.51 -19.11 23.09
CA ALA A 127 30.69 -20.31 22.94
C ALA A 127 30.03 -20.45 21.55
N LEU A 128 29.86 -19.34 20.81
CA LEU A 128 29.21 -19.33 19.48
C LEU A 128 30.22 -19.44 18.32
N THR A 129 31.27 -20.23 18.51
CA THR A 129 32.25 -20.54 17.46
C THR A 129 31.73 -21.47 16.36
N GLU A 130 30.56 -22.09 16.53
CA GLU A 130 29.98 -22.99 15.51
C GLU A 130 29.70 -22.22 14.21
N PRO A 131 30.42 -22.51 13.10
CA PRO A 131 30.30 -21.73 11.87
C PRO A 131 28.88 -21.67 11.31
N ALA A 132 28.08 -22.73 11.51
CA ALA A 132 26.72 -22.78 11.02
C ALA A 132 25.77 -21.82 11.77
N ILE A 133 25.96 -21.63 13.08
CA ILE A 133 25.18 -20.66 13.88
C ILE A 133 25.51 -19.24 13.42
N ARG A 134 26.80 -18.93 13.26
CA ARG A 134 27.23 -17.62 12.75
C ARG A 134 26.69 -17.35 11.35
N SER A 135 26.76 -18.32 10.44
CA SER A 135 26.23 -18.15 9.08
C SER A 135 24.72 -17.89 9.05
N LEU A 136 23.96 -18.51 9.96
CA LEU A 136 22.53 -18.21 10.10
C LEU A 136 22.31 -16.78 10.63
N ALA A 137 23.08 -16.37 11.63
CA ALA A 137 23.02 -15.02 12.20
C ALA A 137 23.35 -13.93 11.17
N GLU A 138 24.37 -14.13 10.34
CA GLU A 138 24.73 -13.25 9.22
C GLU A 138 23.55 -13.07 8.25
N ARG A 139 22.91 -14.16 7.83
CA ARG A 139 21.73 -14.10 6.92
C ARG A 139 20.55 -13.36 7.54
N ILE A 140 20.35 -13.48 8.85
CA ILE A 140 19.28 -12.75 9.56
C ILE A 140 19.61 -11.26 9.58
N ALA A 141 20.86 -10.90 9.88
CA ALA A 141 21.31 -9.51 9.85
C ALA A 141 21.17 -8.91 8.44
N ASP A 142 21.62 -9.62 7.40
CA ASP A 142 21.48 -9.19 6.00
C ASP A 142 20.01 -8.94 5.62
N LEU A 143 19.09 -9.82 6.02
CA LEU A 143 17.65 -9.63 5.77
C LEU A 143 17.06 -8.43 6.52
N ALA A 144 17.52 -8.17 7.75
CA ALA A 144 17.09 -7.02 8.52
C ALA A 144 17.60 -5.72 7.92
N ASP A 145 18.87 -5.70 7.48
CA ASP A 145 19.49 -4.54 6.84
C ASP A 145 18.83 -4.25 5.48
N GLU A 146 18.50 -5.28 4.69
CA GLU A 146 17.71 -5.13 3.45
C GLU A 146 16.31 -4.56 3.73
N ALA A 147 15.66 -4.98 4.82
CA ALA A 147 14.38 -4.42 5.22
C ALA A 147 14.49 -2.94 5.60
N ASP A 148 15.56 -2.54 6.28
CA ASP A 148 15.86 -1.14 6.63
C ASP A 148 16.13 -0.30 5.36
N ASP A 149 16.87 -0.84 4.39
CA ASP A 149 17.13 -0.18 3.11
C ASP A 149 15.86 0.01 2.27
N LEU A 150 15.00 -1.01 2.22
CA LEU A 150 13.69 -0.94 1.56
C LEU A 150 12.76 0.05 2.25
N ARG A 151 12.78 0.12 3.59
CA ARG A 151 12.05 1.13 4.36
C ARG A 151 12.51 2.54 3.98
N ALA A 152 13.83 2.76 3.94
CA ALA A 152 14.39 4.05 3.55
C ALA A 152 14.05 4.40 2.09
N PHE A 153 14.00 3.42 1.19
CA PHE A 153 13.51 3.61 -0.18
C PHE A 153 12.05 4.07 -0.22
N VAL A 154 11.17 3.40 0.52
CA VAL A 154 9.75 3.77 0.66
C VAL A 154 9.62 5.20 1.19
N GLU A 155 10.34 5.53 2.26
CA GLU A 155 10.28 6.87 2.87
C GLU A 155 10.71 7.99 1.91
N ARG A 156 11.69 7.74 1.05
CA ARG A 156 12.12 8.71 0.02
C ARG A 156 11.15 8.82 -1.14
N ARG A 157 10.51 7.73 -1.55
CA ARG A 157 9.72 7.69 -2.80
C ARG A 157 8.26 8.08 -2.61
N THR A 158 7.63 7.67 -1.50
CA THR A 158 6.19 7.90 -1.28
C THR A 158 5.79 9.38 -1.34
N PRO A 159 6.54 10.36 -0.79
CA PRO A 159 6.12 11.77 -0.83
C PRO A 159 5.99 12.34 -2.24
N ALA A 160 6.73 11.82 -3.22
CA ALA A 160 6.60 12.23 -4.62
C ALA A 160 5.35 11.63 -5.30
N ILE A 161 4.81 10.54 -4.76
CA ILE A 161 3.65 9.81 -5.29
C ILE A 161 2.36 10.27 -4.60
N ALA A 162 2.40 10.42 -3.29
CA ALA A 162 1.23 10.66 -2.45
C ALA A 162 1.55 11.63 -1.29
N PRO A 163 1.83 12.92 -1.61
CA PRO A 163 2.23 13.91 -0.61
C PRO A 163 1.17 14.11 0.48
N ASN A 164 -0.12 14.10 0.13
CA ASN A 164 -1.19 14.31 1.11
C ASN A 164 -1.36 13.12 2.05
N LEU A 165 -1.27 11.89 1.53
CA LEU A 165 -1.29 10.70 2.37
C LEU A 165 -0.10 10.67 3.34
N CYS A 166 1.10 11.07 2.89
CA CYS A 166 2.28 11.17 3.77
C CYS A 166 2.08 12.20 4.88
N ALA A 167 1.52 13.37 4.57
CA ALA A 167 1.24 14.40 5.56
C ALA A 167 0.25 13.93 6.64
N LEU A 168 -0.71 13.07 6.26
CA LEU A 168 -1.73 12.55 7.17
C LEU A 168 -1.34 11.29 7.94
N GLY A 169 -0.19 10.66 7.71
CA GLY A 169 0.06 9.37 8.35
C GLY A 169 1.46 8.77 8.24
N ASP A 170 2.45 9.51 7.76
CA ASP A 170 3.79 9.04 7.43
C ASP A 170 3.93 8.29 6.09
N PRO A 171 5.14 8.29 5.48
CA PRO A 171 5.39 7.62 4.21
C PRO A 171 5.16 6.11 4.19
N VAL A 172 5.39 5.43 5.32
CA VAL A 172 5.30 3.96 5.40
C VAL A 172 3.84 3.53 5.48
N LEU A 173 3.02 4.17 6.31
CA LEU A 173 1.58 3.92 6.36
C LEU A 173 0.91 4.27 5.03
N ALA A 174 1.26 5.40 4.42
CA ALA A 174 0.75 5.78 3.10
C ALA A 174 1.07 4.71 2.05
N ALA A 175 2.33 4.25 1.97
CA ALA A 175 2.73 3.21 1.04
C ALA A 175 2.03 1.87 1.30
N ARG A 176 1.83 1.50 2.57
CA ARG A 176 1.10 0.27 2.94
C ARG A 176 -0.37 0.34 2.54
N LEU A 177 -1.03 1.49 2.71
CA LEU A 177 -2.42 1.68 2.25
C LEU A 177 -2.54 1.54 0.73
N ILE A 178 -1.60 2.14 -0.01
CA ILE A 178 -1.51 1.99 -1.48
C ILE A 178 -1.31 0.52 -1.85
N SER A 179 -0.39 -0.18 -1.18
CA SER A 179 -0.09 -1.60 -1.41
C SER A 179 -1.29 -2.52 -1.14
N LEU A 180 -1.98 -2.32 -0.02
CA LEU A 180 -3.20 -3.05 0.34
C LEU A 180 -4.35 -2.78 -0.62
N ALA A 181 -4.43 -1.55 -1.15
CA ALA A 181 -5.45 -1.20 -2.14
C ALA A 181 -5.17 -1.75 -3.54
N GLY A 182 -3.90 -2.05 -3.86
CA GLY A 182 -3.44 -2.52 -5.17
C GLY A 182 -2.91 -1.41 -6.09
N GLY A 183 -2.73 -0.20 -5.56
CA GLY A 183 -2.30 1.00 -6.31
C GLY A 183 -3.00 2.26 -5.79
N LEU A 184 -2.48 3.44 -6.15
CA LEU A 184 -3.01 4.72 -5.68
C LEU A 184 -4.40 5.00 -6.27
N GLU A 185 -4.59 4.65 -7.54
CA GLU A 185 -5.89 4.71 -8.23
C GLU A 185 -6.98 3.93 -7.47
N GLU A 186 -6.68 2.68 -7.12
CA GLU A 186 -7.63 1.81 -6.43
C GLU A 186 -7.90 2.29 -5.01
N LEU A 187 -6.91 2.89 -4.34
CA LEU A 187 -7.12 3.53 -3.04
C LEU A 187 -8.06 4.74 -3.15
N ALA A 188 -7.88 5.60 -4.16
CA ALA A 188 -8.72 6.79 -4.38
C ALA A 188 -10.20 6.45 -4.62
N LYS A 189 -10.48 5.29 -5.23
CA LYS A 189 -11.84 4.77 -5.46
C LYS A 189 -12.49 4.20 -4.20
N LYS A 190 -11.73 3.84 -3.15
CA LYS A 190 -12.29 3.22 -1.94
C LYS A 190 -13.08 4.23 -1.10
N PRO A 191 -14.19 3.80 -0.48
CA PRO A 191 -14.88 4.61 0.52
C PRO A 191 -14.09 4.63 1.83
N SER A 192 -14.32 5.66 2.66
CA SER A 192 -13.66 5.81 3.96
C SER A 192 -13.83 4.60 4.88
N GLY A 193 -15.02 3.99 4.90
CA GLY A 193 -15.28 2.78 5.70
C GLY A 193 -14.43 1.57 5.29
N THR A 194 -14.08 1.44 4.00
CA THR A 194 -13.15 0.41 3.55
C THR A 194 -11.73 0.74 3.98
N ILE A 195 -11.27 1.98 3.77
CA ILE A 195 -9.94 2.44 4.20
C ILE A 195 -9.74 2.25 5.71
N GLN A 196 -10.80 2.47 6.49
CA GLN A 196 -10.77 2.28 7.94
C GLN A 196 -10.35 0.87 8.36
N VAL A 197 -10.72 -0.15 7.59
CA VAL A 197 -10.54 -1.57 7.94
C VAL A 197 -9.58 -2.32 7.00
N LEU A 198 -8.88 -1.63 6.09
CA LEU A 198 -7.84 -2.22 5.25
C LEU A 198 -6.76 -2.88 6.13
N GLY A 199 -6.38 -4.12 5.83
CA GLY A 199 -5.46 -4.91 6.65
C GLY A 199 -6.12 -5.67 7.82
N ALA A 200 -7.45 -5.59 7.97
CA ALA A 200 -8.24 -6.38 8.93
C ALA A 200 -9.31 -7.23 8.22
N GLU A 201 -9.01 -7.69 7.01
CA GLU A 201 -9.93 -8.43 6.15
C GLU A 201 -10.46 -9.70 6.83
N ASP A 202 -9.61 -10.46 7.49
CA ASP A 202 -10.02 -11.69 8.18
C ASP A 202 -11.07 -11.43 9.27
N ALA A 203 -10.84 -10.41 10.10
CA ALA A 203 -11.78 -10.00 11.14
C ALA A 203 -13.08 -9.42 10.54
N LEU A 204 -12.97 -8.63 9.48
CA LEU A 204 -14.12 -8.10 8.75
C LEU A 204 -14.96 -9.23 8.14
N PHE A 205 -14.33 -10.21 7.49
CA PHE A 205 -15.03 -11.35 6.90
C PHE A 205 -15.67 -12.23 7.98
N ALA A 206 -15.02 -12.44 9.11
CA ALA A 206 -15.62 -13.13 10.25
C ALA A 206 -16.88 -12.40 10.75
N HIS A 207 -16.83 -11.06 10.83
CA HIS A 207 -17.99 -10.23 11.19
C HIS A 207 -19.13 -10.32 10.18
N LEU A 208 -18.83 -10.19 8.89
CA LEU A 208 -19.84 -10.29 7.82
C LEU A 208 -20.53 -11.65 7.79
N ARG A 209 -19.84 -12.71 8.26
CA ARG A 209 -20.43 -14.05 8.44
C ARG A 209 -21.15 -14.21 9.78
N GLY A 210 -21.19 -13.20 10.65
CA GLY A 210 -21.84 -13.24 11.95
C GLY A 210 -21.06 -13.96 13.07
N HIS A 211 -19.76 -14.22 12.87
CA HIS A 211 -18.94 -15.00 13.82
C HIS A 211 -18.15 -14.12 14.82
N ALA A 212 -18.06 -12.81 14.56
CA ALA A 212 -17.31 -11.87 15.38
C ALA A 212 -17.90 -10.45 15.32
N PRO A 213 -17.55 -9.56 16.27
CA PRO A 213 -17.79 -8.13 16.13
C PRO A 213 -16.99 -7.52 14.96
N SER A 214 -17.46 -6.39 14.41
CA SER A 214 -16.75 -5.68 13.33
C SER A 214 -15.43 -5.10 13.84
N PRO A 215 -14.31 -5.21 13.08
CA PRO A 215 -13.08 -4.53 13.46
C PRO A 215 -13.27 -3.00 13.46
N LYS A 216 -12.76 -2.34 14.51
CA LYS A 216 -12.83 -0.86 14.61
C LYS A 216 -11.85 -0.16 13.66
N HIS A 217 -10.76 -0.83 13.31
CA HIS A 217 -9.67 -0.31 12.48
C HIS A 217 -8.84 -1.48 11.91
N GLY A 218 -8.23 -1.25 10.75
CA GLY A 218 -7.19 -2.10 10.19
C GLY A 218 -5.81 -1.51 10.43
N ILE A 219 -5.00 -1.40 9.38
CA ILE A 219 -3.61 -0.94 9.46
C ILE A 219 -3.49 0.50 9.95
N ILE A 220 -4.51 1.33 9.77
CA ILE A 220 -4.55 2.70 10.29
C ILE A 220 -4.47 2.78 11.83
N TYR A 221 -4.56 1.64 12.53
CA TYR A 221 -4.25 1.57 13.95
C TYR A 221 -2.82 1.98 14.28
N THR A 222 -1.88 1.84 13.35
CA THR A 222 -0.48 2.27 13.56
C THR A 222 -0.33 3.78 13.65
N HIS A 223 -1.31 4.54 13.18
CA HIS A 223 -1.31 6.00 13.24
C HIS A 223 -1.46 6.47 14.71
N ASP A 224 -0.63 7.43 15.13
CA ASP A 224 -0.58 7.94 16.51
C ASP A 224 -1.92 8.47 17.01
N ALA A 225 -2.63 9.25 16.20
CA ALA A 225 -3.99 9.72 16.52
C ALA A 225 -4.99 8.59 16.84
N VAL A 226 -4.81 7.38 16.29
CA VAL A 226 -5.68 6.23 16.61
C VAL A 226 -5.14 5.49 17.83
N ARG A 227 -3.86 5.11 17.82
CA ARG A 227 -3.22 4.33 18.89
C ARG A 227 -3.22 5.07 20.23
N GLY A 228 -2.94 6.37 20.20
CA GLY A 228 -2.88 7.26 21.36
C GLY A 228 -4.24 7.70 21.90
N THR A 229 -5.33 7.41 21.20
CA THR A 229 -6.69 7.70 21.68
C THR A 229 -7.20 6.61 22.61
N HIS A 230 -7.98 7.00 23.64
CA HIS A 230 -8.60 6.09 24.59
C HIS A 230 -9.42 4.98 23.88
N PRO A 231 -9.37 3.71 24.34
CA PRO A 231 -9.99 2.56 23.66
C PRO A 231 -11.46 2.72 23.25
N ASP A 232 -12.24 3.47 24.03
CA ASP A 232 -13.66 3.73 23.75
C ASP A 232 -13.86 4.68 22.56
N ASP A 233 -12.94 5.62 22.37
CA ASP A 233 -12.98 6.62 21.31
C ASP A 233 -12.14 6.26 20.07
N ARG A 234 -11.35 5.18 20.11
CA ARG A 234 -10.54 4.71 18.98
C ARG A 234 -11.33 4.50 17.70
N GLY A 235 -12.57 4.02 17.80
CA GLY A 235 -13.44 3.85 16.63
C GLY A 235 -13.84 5.19 15.98
N SER A 236 -13.98 6.24 16.79
CA SER A 236 -14.23 7.61 16.32
C SER A 236 -12.98 8.20 15.67
N ALA A 237 -11.81 8.04 16.31
CA ALA A 237 -10.53 8.49 15.78
C ALA A 237 -10.18 7.80 14.45
N ALA A 238 -10.30 6.47 14.38
CA ALA A 238 -10.07 5.69 13.17
C ALA A 238 -10.97 6.14 12.00
N ARG A 239 -12.24 6.46 12.27
CA ARG A 239 -13.17 6.98 11.25
C ARG A 239 -12.75 8.38 10.77
N ALA A 240 -12.29 9.25 11.67
CA ALA A 240 -11.79 10.57 11.30
C ALA A 240 -10.54 10.48 10.41
N VAL A 241 -9.55 9.68 10.81
CA VAL A 241 -8.33 9.41 10.05
C VAL A 241 -8.66 8.82 8.68
N ALA A 242 -9.45 7.75 8.63
CA ALA A 242 -9.86 7.12 7.36
C ALA A 242 -10.63 8.08 6.44
N GLY A 243 -11.42 9.00 7.00
CA GLY A 243 -12.14 10.02 6.25
C GLY A 243 -11.19 10.97 5.53
N LYS A 244 -10.17 11.46 6.23
CA LYS A 244 -9.16 12.37 5.66
C LYS A 244 -8.22 11.66 4.69
N LEU A 245 -7.79 10.45 5.01
CA LEU A 245 -7.01 9.61 4.09
C LEU A 245 -7.76 9.33 2.77
N ALA A 246 -9.08 9.12 2.82
CA ALA A 246 -9.88 8.94 1.61
C ALA A 246 -9.91 10.19 0.71
N ILE A 247 -9.91 11.38 1.32
CA ILE A 247 -9.86 12.65 0.58
C ILE A 247 -8.44 12.86 0.02
N ALA A 248 -7.41 12.67 0.85
CA ALA A 248 -6.01 12.76 0.44
C ALA A 248 -5.68 11.85 -0.74
N ALA A 249 -6.08 10.57 -0.69
CA ALA A 249 -5.86 9.63 -1.79
C ALA A 249 -6.45 10.11 -3.11
N ARG A 250 -7.64 10.74 -3.09
CA ARG A 250 -8.26 11.31 -4.30
C ARG A 250 -7.51 12.55 -4.80
N VAL A 251 -7.08 13.41 -3.89
CA VAL A 251 -6.31 14.61 -4.25
C VAL A 251 -4.97 14.21 -4.84
N ASP A 252 -4.25 13.28 -4.21
CA ASP A 252 -2.98 12.72 -4.69
C ASP A 252 -3.14 12.11 -6.08
N TYR A 253 -4.18 11.30 -6.31
CA TYR A 253 -4.38 10.64 -7.60
C TYR A 253 -4.82 11.59 -8.73
N TYR A 254 -5.81 12.46 -8.48
CA TYR A 254 -6.43 13.26 -9.54
C TYR A 254 -5.76 14.62 -9.78
N SER A 255 -5.06 15.17 -8.78
CA SER A 255 -4.44 16.51 -8.89
C SER A 255 -2.95 16.53 -8.54
N GLY A 256 -2.50 15.68 -7.61
CA GLY A 256 -1.14 15.73 -7.07
C GLY A 256 -0.82 16.99 -6.24
N GLU A 257 -1.77 17.91 -6.07
CA GLU A 257 -1.56 19.15 -5.32
C GLU A 257 -1.49 18.88 -3.81
N SER A 258 -0.54 19.53 -3.13
CA SER A 258 -0.47 19.48 -1.67
C SER A 258 -1.59 20.31 -1.03
N LYS A 259 -2.33 19.71 -0.10
CA LYS A 259 -3.44 20.33 0.66
C LYS A 259 -3.19 20.24 2.17
N PRO A 260 -2.37 21.16 2.72
CA PRO A 260 -2.03 21.16 4.15
C PRO A 260 -3.25 21.36 5.06
N GLU A 261 -4.37 21.88 4.53
CA GLU A 261 -5.60 22.07 5.31
C GLU A 261 -6.16 20.74 5.83
N LEU A 262 -5.93 19.63 5.12
CA LEU A 262 -6.42 18.30 5.52
C LEU A 262 -5.82 17.85 6.87
N GLU A 263 -4.55 18.17 7.10
CA GLU A 263 -3.84 17.85 8.34
C GLU A 263 -4.39 18.66 9.51
N ALA A 264 -4.59 19.96 9.32
CA ALA A 264 -5.19 20.83 10.33
C ALA A 264 -6.62 20.39 10.70
N GLU A 265 -7.45 20.08 9.71
CA GLU A 265 -8.82 19.58 9.93
C GLU A 265 -8.83 18.21 10.63
N LEU A 266 -7.84 17.35 10.37
CA LEU A 266 -7.70 16.08 11.09
C LEU A 266 -7.31 16.32 12.55
N ALA A 267 -6.32 17.16 12.79
CA ALA A 267 -5.80 17.47 14.13
C ALA A 267 -6.92 18.03 15.03
N GLU A 268 -7.67 19.03 14.57
CA GLU A 268 -8.82 19.59 15.29
C GLU A 268 -9.87 18.52 15.63
N ARG A 269 -10.13 17.62 14.67
CA ARG A 269 -11.10 16.56 14.86
C ARG A 269 -10.66 15.54 15.90
N ILE A 270 -9.37 15.20 15.94
CA ILE A 270 -8.79 14.26 16.89
C ILE A 270 -8.77 14.86 18.30
N GLU A 271 -8.37 16.12 18.44
CA GLU A 271 -8.41 16.84 19.71
C GLU A 271 -9.83 16.85 20.30
N THR A 272 -10.83 17.16 19.48
CA THR A 272 -12.25 17.11 19.87
C THR A 272 -12.69 15.71 20.34
N ILE A 273 -12.13 14.65 19.77
CA ILE A 273 -12.46 13.28 20.16
C ILE A 273 -11.81 12.94 21.50
N GLN A 274 -10.54 13.29 21.67
CA GLN A 274 -9.77 13.00 22.89
C GLN A 274 -10.30 13.78 24.11
N ALA A 275 -10.77 15.01 23.92
CA ALA A 275 -11.35 15.82 24.99
C ALA A 275 -12.61 15.17 25.63
N ARG A 276 -13.42 14.43 24.85
CA ARG A 276 -14.66 13.80 25.34
C ARG A 276 -14.44 12.75 26.42
N THR A 277 -13.32 12.04 26.36
CA THR A 277 -12.98 11.03 27.39
C THR A 277 -12.40 11.72 28.62
N ALA A 278 -11.56 12.75 28.44
CA ALA A 278 -11.02 13.51 29.58
C ALA A 278 -12.12 14.15 30.44
N GLU A 279 -13.17 14.68 29.80
CA GLU A 279 -14.35 15.21 30.50
C GLU A 279 -15.11 14.12 31.27
N LYS A 280 -15.31 12.95 30.66
CA LYS A 280 -16.00 11.82 31.31
C LYS A 280 -15.24 11.26 32.51
N GLU A 281 -13.92 11.14 32.40
CA GLU A 281 -13.06 10.69 33.51
C GLU A 281 -13.06 11.72 34.65
N SER A 282 -13.10 13.01 34.35
CA SER A 282 -13.18 14.07 35.36
C SER A 282 -14.52 14.14 36.10
N ASP A 283 -15.62 13.80 35.44
CA ASP A 283 -16.96 13.76 36.06
C ASP A 283 -17.15 12.51 36.95
N ASP A 284 -16.53 11.38 36.59
CA ASP A 284 -16.58 10.14 37.39
C ASP A 284 -15.73 10.25 38.68
N ASP A 285 -14.57 10.93 38.62
CA ASP A 285 -13.73 11.20 39.80
C ASP A 285 -14.34 12.26 40.75
N ALA A 286 -15.31 13.05 40.28
CA ALA A 286 -15.98 14.08 41.06
C ALA A 286 -17.24 13.58 41.82
N ALA A 287 -17.66 12.32 41.62
CA ALA A 287 -18.77 11.73 42.36
C ALA A 287 -18.34 11.39 43.80
N PRO A 288 -18.88 12.05 44.84
CA PRO A 288 -18.50 11.72 46.21
C PRO A 288 -19.09 10.36 46.58
N ASP A 289 -18.25 9.48 47.12
CA ASP A 289 -18.63 8.22 47.76
C ASP A 289 -19.69 8.51 48.83
N GLY A 290 -20.95 8.33 48.46
CA GLY A 290 -22.10 8.47 49.33
C GLY A 290 -22.10 7.31 50.31
N GLY A 291 -21.26 7.42 51.34
CA GLY A 291 -21.26 6.54 52.49
C GLY A 291 -22.67 6.43 53.06
N VAL A 292 -23.27 5.27 52.86
CA VAL A 292 -24.52 4.89 53.52
C VAL A 292 -24.15 4.47 54.93
N ASP A 293 -24.19 5.43 55.86
CA ASP A 293 -24.23 5.15 57.29
C ASP A 293 -25.53 4.42 57.60
N HIS A 294 -25.43 3.13 57.92
CA HIS A 294 -26.51 2.35 58.53
C HIS A 294 -26.34 2.39 60.06
N GLU A 295 -27.22 3.15 60.73
CA GLU A 295 -27.58 2.94 62.15
C GLU A 295 -28.49 1.73 62.33
#